data_AF-A0A4V0YF16-F1
#
_entry.id   AF-A0A4V0YF16-F1
#
_cell.length_a   1.000
_cell.length_b   1.000
_cell.length_c   1.000
_cell.angle_alpha   90.00
_cell.angle_beta   90.00
_cell.angle_gamma   90.00
#
_symmetry.space_group_name_H-M   'P 1'
#
loop_
_entity.id
_entity.type
_entity.pdbx_description
1 polymer ?
#
loop_
_entity_poly.entity_id
_entity_poly.type
_entity_poly.pdbx_seq_one_letter_code
_entity_poly.pdbx_strand_id
1 'polypeptide(L)'
;MLAGFIRCGAGHQLDKRAEFVCTEEENLSKEKRILPPISYFWSRHFLLNRGFLWLLLLVNLGGTIYGYIWYGNQLEFTLEENPLWQLVFVPDSPTASLFFTLSLIYLLYPSAAVSPLALAIRKLIEGLAIVCSVKYGVWAVSMIVAGAWQGAEVEWQQYMLCVSHLAMAIEVLLYARFMKAGAYAVTIGTAWLFINDTVDYTYGVFPWLAEQLYDDLPAVQAYTYGLTVFAFAAGMIAVGVRMAKERRKAS
;
A
#
# COMPACT_ATOMS: atom_id res chain seq x y z
N MET A 1 33.22 42.26 69.12
CA MET A 1 33.01 41.48 67.87
C MET A 1 31.57 41.66 67.45
N LEU A 2 31.35 42.62 66.55
CA LEU A 2 30.08 43.07 65.97
C LEU A 2 29.50 41.98 65.04
N ALA A 3 28.23 41.55 65.19
CA ALA A 3 26.99 42.13 64.63
C ALA A 3 26.93 42.03 63.08
N GLY A 4 25.86 41.63 62.39
CA GLY A 4 24.49 41.26 62.75
C GLY A 4 23.83 40.61 61.51
N PHE A 5 22.95 39.62 61.69
CA PHE A 5 21.49 39.77 61.51
C PHE A 5 21.05 41.02 60.73
N ILE A 6 20.66 40.84 59.46
CA ILE A 6 19.62 41.66 58.83
C ILE A 6 18.65 40.71 58.12
N ARG A 7 17.43 40.69 58.63
CA ARG A 7 16.23 40.11 58.03
C ARG A 7 15.46 41.28 57.42
N CYS A 8 15.16 41.25 56.12
CA CYS A 8 14.10 42.01 55.44
C CYS A 8 13.98 41.40 54.02
N GLY A 9 12.93 40.75 53.53
CA GLY A 9 11.52 40.84 53.88
C GLY A 9 10.77 41.74 52.89
N ALA A 10 10.61 41.33 51.62
CA ALA A 10 9.52 41.74 50.71
C ALA A 10 9.77 41.19 49.30
N GLY A 11 8.79 40.49 48.72
CA GLY A 11 8.86 39.96 47.36
C GLY A 11 8.14 38.62 47.13
N HIS A 12 7.26 38.22 48.05
CA HIS A 12 6.43 37.00 48.00
C HIS A 12 5.29 37.11 46.95
N GLN A 13 5.61 37.60 45.75
CA GLN A 13 4.69 37.73 44.63
C GLN A 13 5.37 37.56 43.25
N LEU A 14 6.70 37.68 43.16
CA LEU A 14 7.44 37.49 41.90
C LEU A 14 7.72 36.00 41.59
N ASP A 15 7.76 35.15 42.61
CA ASP A 15 8.04 33.73 42.47
C ASP A 15 6.83 32.94 41.94
N LYS A 16 5.63 33.23 42.47
CA LYS A 16 4.39 32.55 42.05
C LYS A 16 4.06 32.75 40.58
N ARG A 17 4.42 33.89 39.98
CA ARG A 17 4.24 34.11 38.53
C ARG A 17 5.21 33.28 37.71
N ALA A 18 6.47 33.17 38.12
CA ALA A 18 7.45 32.34 37.41
C ALA A 18 7.14 30.84 37.57
N GLU A 19 6.71 30.42 38.76
CA GLU A 19 6.29 29.05 39.04
C GLU A 19 4.99 28.69 38.30
N PHE A 20 4.03 29.62 38.23
CA PHE A 20 2.80 29.48 37.44
C PHE A 20 3.07 29.44 35.93
N VAL A 21 3.97 30.29 35.42
CA VAL A 21 4.39 30.28 34.01
C VAL A 21 5.15 29.00 33.67
N CYS A 22 6.06 28.53 34.53
CA CYS A 22 6.75 27.25 34.35
C CYS A 22 5.78 26.06 34.38
N THR A 23 4.77 26.08 35.25
CA THR A 23 3.76 25.01 35.31
C THR A 23 2.75 25.08 34.17
N GLU A 24 2.37 26.27 33.69
CA GLU A 24 1.60 26.41 32.45
C GLU A 24 2.41 25.98 31.24
N GLU A 25 3.69 26.36 31.09
CA GLU A 25 4.53 25.91 29.99
C GLU A 25 4.82 24.40 30.04
N GLU A 26 5.02 23.83 31.23
CA GLU A 26 5.18 22.38 31.42
C GLU A 26 3.88 21.63 31.11
N ASN A 27 2.73 22.17 31.52
CA ASN A 27 1.43 21.59 31.20
C ASN A 27 1.07 21.75 29.72
N LEU A 28 1.39 22.88 29.08
CA LEU A 28 1.21 23.09 27.64
C LEU A 28 2.16 22.20 26.81
N SER A 29 3.36 21.93 27.34
CA SER A 29 4.35 20.96 26.82
C SER A 29 3.88 19.51 26.96
N LYS A 30 3.26 19.16 28.09
CA LYS A 30 2.65 17.84 28.34
C LYS A 30 1.37 17.64 27.53
N GLU A 31 0.57 18.68 27.36
CA GLU A 31 -0.69 18.67 26.59
C GLU A 31 -0.44 18.63 25.07
N LYS A 32 0.63 19.28 24.58
CA LYS A 32 1.15 19.07 23.21
C LYS A 32 1.64 17.64 22.94
N ARG A 33 1.79 16.79 23.96
CA ARG A 33 2.26 15.40 23.85
C ARG A 33 1.13 14.36 23.93
N ILE A 34 -0.13 14.77 23.78
CA ILE A 34 -1.28 13.85 23.80
C ILE A 34 -1.40 13.07 22.49
N LEU A 35 -0.96 13.64 21.36
CA LEU A 35 -0.99 12.98 20.06
C LEU A 35 0.44 12.62 19.61
N PRO A 36 0.68 11.38 19.15
CA PRO A 36 1.95 11.03 18.56
C PRO A 36 2.20 11.87 17.29
N PRO A 37 3.45 12.25 16.99
CA PRO A 37 3.75 12.99 15.76
C PRO A 37 3.38 12.14 14.54
N ILE A 38 3.03 12.75 13.40
CA ILE A 38 2.67 12.04 12.16
C ILE A 38 3.76 11.01 11.74
N SER A 39 5.03 11.32 12.04
CA SER A 39 6.17 10.43 11.80
C SER A 39 6.08 9.09 12.55
N TYR A 40 5.31 9.01 13.64
CA TYR A 40 5.04 7.78 14.37
C TYR A 40 4.30 6.75 13.52
N PHE A 41 3.29 7.17 12.74
CA PHE A 41 2.53 6.28 11.85
C PHE A 41 3.38 5.76 10.68
N TRP A 42 4.46 6.47 10.33
CA TRP A 42 5.47 6.02 9.36
C TRP A 42 6.62 5.21 9.97
N SER A 43 6.61 5.01 11.29
CA SER A 43 7.69 4.33 12.00
C SER A 43 7.66 2.83 11.76
N ARG A 44 8.84 2.19 11.85
CA ARG A 44 8.95 0.72 11.81
C ARG A 44 8.20 0.08 12.98
N HIS A 45 8.16 0.74 14.15
CA HIS A 45 7.51 0.20 15.34
C HIS A 45 5.99 0.10 15.16
N PHE A 46 5.37 1.12 14.56
CA PHE A 46 3.94 1.10 14.26
C PHE A 46 3.59 0.09 13.16
N LEU A 47 4.27 0.16 12.00
CA LEU A 47 3.90 -0.66 10.84
C LEU A 47 4.23 -2.15 10.97
N LEU A 48 5.20 -2.50 11.82
CA LEU A 48 5.50 -3.90 12.14
C LEU A 48 4.90 -4.33 13.49
N ASN A 49 4.04 -3.52 14.10
CA ASN A 49 3.28 -3.92 15.26
C ASN A 49 2.39 -5.13 14.88
N ARG A 50 2.41 -6.19 15.71
CA ARG A 50 1.68 -7.43 15.41
C ARG A 50 0.18 -7.22 15.27
N GLY A 51 -0.43 -6.38 16.12
CA GLY A 51 -1.85 -6.07 16.04
C GLY A 51 -2.20 -5.33 14.76
N PHE A 52 -1.37 -4.37 14.37
CA PHE A 52 -1.54 -3.64 13.11
C PHE A 52 -1.36 -4.56 11.88
N LEU A 53 -0.37 -5.45 11.88
CA LEU A 53 -0.19 -6.43 10.81
C LEU A 53 -1.37 -7.40 10.69
N TRP A 54 -1.97 -7.84 11.81
CA TRP A 54 -3.18 -8.66 11.79
C TRP A 54 -4.39 -7.89 11.23
N LEU A 55 -4.58 -6.64 11.64
CA LEU A 55 -5.62 -5.79 11.08
C LEU A 55 -5.44 -5.65 9.55
N LEU A 56 -4.22 -5.32 9.11
CA LEU A 56 -3.90 -5.17 7.70
C LEU A 56 -4.13 -6.47 6.92
N LEU A 57 -3.76 -7.61 7.51
CA LEU A 57 -3.97 -8.93 6.92
C LEU A 57 -5.46 -9.24 6.76
N LEU A 58 -6.27 -8.99 7.79
CA LEU A 58 -7.71 -9.29 7.75
C LEU A 58 -8.45 -8.38 6.77
N VAL A 59 -8.10 -7.09 6.73
CA VAL A 59 -8.68 -6.13 5.77
C VAL A 59 -8.29 -6.50 4.35
N ASN A 60 -7.01 -6.79 4.08
CA ASN A 60 -6.58 -7.19 2.75
C ASN A 60 -7.16 -8.55 2.33
N LEU A 61 -7.22 -9.53 3.23
CA LEU A 61 -7.86 -10.82 2.96
C LEU A 61 -9.35 -10.67 2.66
N GLY A 62 -10.07 -9.84 3.44
CA GLY A 62 -11.46 -9.51 3.17
C GLY A 62 -11.65 -8.82 1.82
N GLY A 63 -10.76 -7.88 1.49
CA GLY A 63 -10.71 -7.21 0.19
C GLY A 63 -10.43 -8.18 -0.97
N THR A 64 -9.50 -9.12 -0.80
CA THR A 64 -9.22 -10.20 -1.77
C THR A 64 -10.48 -11.03 -2.02
N ILE A 65 -11.13 -11.52 -0.95
CA ILE A 65 -12.34 -12.35 -1.06
C ILE A 65 -13.46 -11.58 -1.75
N TYR A 66 -13.73 -10.34 -1.30
CA TYR A 66 -14.75 -9.49 -1.92
C TYR A 66 -14.43 -9.19 -3.39
N GLY A 67 -13.15 -8.99 -3.72
CA GLY A 67 -12.69 -8.82 -5.09
C GLY A 67 -12.99 -10.04 -5.98
N TYR A 68 -12.73 -11.26 -5.50
CA TYR A 68 -13.11 -12.46 -6.26
C TYR A 68 -14.63 -12.58 -6.44
N ILE A 69 -15.41 -12.18 -5.44
CA ILE A 69 -16.88 -12.12 -5.55
C ILE A 69 -17.30 -11.07 -6.60
N TRP A 70 -16.64 -9.92 -6.63
CA TRP A 70 -16.88 -8.85 -7.61
C TRP A 70 -16.67 -9.34 -9.04
N TYR A 71 -15.62 -10.14 -9.28
CA TYR A 71 -15.33 -10.75 -10.58
C TYR A 71 -16.17 -12.00 -10.87
N GLY A 72 -17.07 -12.42 -9.98
CA GLY A 72 -17.80 -13.70 -10.08
C GLY A 72 -18.48 -13.92 -11.43
N ASN A 73 -19.26 -12.95 -11.90
CA ASN A 73 -19.95 -13.03 -13.19
C ASN A 73 -18.98 -13.09 -14.37
N GLN A 74 -17.87 -12.35 -14.31
CA GLN A 74 -16.86 -12.36 -15.37
C GLN A 74 -16.09 -13.70 -15.40
N LEU A 75 -15.83 -14.29 -14.23
CA LEU A 75 -15.20 -15.60 -14.11
C LEU A 75 -16.11 -16.72 -14.64
N GLU A 76 -17.41 -16.66 -14.33
CA GLU A 76 -18.40 -17.60 -14.86
C GLU A 76 -18.51 -17.50 -16.39
N PHE A 77 -18.65 -16.27 -16.91
CA PHE A 77 -18.62 -16.03 -18.36
C PHE A 77 -17.35 -16.58 -19.03
N THR A 78 -16.18 -16.31 -18.45
CA THR A 78 -14.90 -16.81 -19.01
C THR A 78 -14.81 -18.33 -18.95
N LEU A 79 -15.37 -18.96 -17.90
CA LEU A 79 -15.38 -20.41 -17.75
C LEU A 79 -16.23 -21.08 -18.84
N GLU A 80 -17.32 -20.44 -19.26
CA GLU A 80 -18.26 -20.94 -20.26
C GLU A 80 -17.79 -20.68 -21.70
N GLU A 81 -17.28 -19.48 -21.97
CA GLU A 81 -17.02 -19.00 -23.33
C GLU A 81 -15.55 -19.06 -23.76
N ASN A 82 -14.61 -19.21 -22.82
CA ASN A 82 -13.18 -19.09 -23.08
C ASN A 82 -12.38 -20.34 -22.64
N PRO A 83 -11.17 -20.54 -23.19
CA PRO A 83 -10.28 -21.60 -22.70
C PRO A 83 -9.92 -21.43 -21.22
N LEU A 84 -9.97 -22.53 -20.45
CA LEU A 84 -9.75 -22.56 -18.99
C LEU A 84 -8.48 -21.84 -18.50
N TRP A 85 -7.42 -21.80 -19.31
CA TRP A 85 -6.18 -21.14 -18.92
C TRP A 85 -6.33 -19.61 -18.76
N GLN A 86 -7.35 -19.00 -19.38
CA GLN A 86 -7.60 -17.56 -19.30
C GLN A 86 -8.10 -17.13 -17.91
N LEU A 87 -8.70 -18.04 -17.14
CA LEU A 87 -9.21 -17.74 -15.79
C LEU A 87 -8.16 -17.20 -14.83
N VAL A 88 -6.88 -17.52 -15.03
CA VAL A 88 -5.79 -17.02 -14.20
C VAL A 88 -5.52 -15.53 -14.43
N PHE A 89 -5.93 -14.99 -15.58
CA PHE A 89 -5.69 -13.60 -15.96
C PHE A 89 -6.87 -12.67 -15.63
N VAL A 90 -8.08 -13.22 -15.47
CA VAL A 90 -9.30 -12.41 -15.24
C VAL A 90 -9.32 -11.66 -13.90
N PRO A 91 -9.05 -12.29 -12.73
CA PRO A 91 -9.20 -11.61 -11.45
C PRO A 91 -7.96 -10.77 -11.11
N ASP A 92 -7.76 -9.69 -11.86
CA ASP A 92 -6.63 -8.76 -11.77
C ASP A 92 -6.34 -8.24 -10.35
N SER A 93 -7.11 -7.25 -9.88
CA SER A 93 -6.88 -6.62 -8.57
C SER A 93 -7.08 -7.57 -7.38
N PRO A 94 -7.98 -8.58 -7.42
CA PRO A 94 -8.05 -9.61 -6.38
C PRO A 94 -6.76 -10.43 -6.27
N THR A 95 -6.13 -10.77 -7.41
CA THR A 95 -4.86 -11.51 -7.43
C THR A 95 -3.71 -10.63 -6.93
N ALA A 96 -3.71 -9.32 -7.25
CA ALA A 96 -2.75 -8.37 -6.71
C ALA A 96 -2.82 -8.28 -5.18
N SER A 97 -4.03 -8.13 -4.63
CA SER A 97 -4.23 -8.06 -3.17
C SER A 97 -3.94 -9.40 -2.50
N LEU A 98 -4.16 -10.54 -3.17
CA LEU A 98 -3.75 -11.86 -2.67
C LEU A 98 -2.23 -11.93 -2.47
N PHE A 99 -1.43 -11.50 -3.45
CA PHE A 99 0.03 -11.49 -3.30
C PHE A 99 0.48 -10.59 -2.15
N PHE A 100 -0.17 -9.44 -1.95
CA PHE A 100 0.14 -8.58 -0.81
C PHE A 100 -0.28 -9.21 0.52
N THR A 101 -1.46 -9.84 0.59
CA THR A 101 -1.93 -10.61 1.75
C THR A 101 -0.93 -11.71 2.14
N LEU A 102 -0.43 -12.47 1.16
CA LEU A 102 0.62 -13.46 1.39
C LEU A 102 1.93 -12.83 1.87
N SER A 103 2.27 -11.65 1.35
CA SER A 103 3.44 -10.88 1.81
C SER A 103 3.32 -10.46 3.28
N LEU A 104 2.11 -10.15 3.76
CA LEU A 104 1.85 -9.83 5.17
C LEU A 104 2.04 -11.04 6.08
N ILE A 105 1.68 -12.25 5.64
CA ILE A 105 1.94 -13.49 6.40
C ILE A 105 3.45 -13.64 6.66
N TYR A 106 4.29 -13.37 5.67
CA TYR A 106 5.74 -13.41 5.82
C TYR A 106 6.32 -12.32 6.74
N LEU A 107 5.61 -11.20 6.91
CA LEU A 107 5.97 -10.14 7.86
C LEU A 107 5.49 -10.47 9.28
N LEU A 108 4.36 -11.16 9.42
CA LEU A 108 3.79 -11.59 10.69
C LEU A 108 4.58 -12.75 11.31
N TYR A 109 5.09 -13.65 10.47
CA TYR A 109 5.90 -14.81 10.86
C TYR A 109 7.28 -14.77 10.20
N PRO A 110 8.17 -13.84 10.62
CA PRO A 110 9.52 -13.78 10.11
C PRO A 110 10.32 -15.00 10.60
N SER A 111 10.52 -15.99 9.74
CA SER A 111 11.39 -17.14 10.06
C SER A 111 12.87 -16.79 9.87
N ALA A 112 13.70 -17.18 10.84
CA ALA A 112 15.16 -17.06 10.77
C ALA A 112 15.80 -18.15 9.88
N ALA A 113 15.14 -19.30 9.75
CA ALA A 113 15.59 -20.43 8.94
C ALA A 113 14.54 -20.71 7.85
N VAL A 114 14.84 -20.29 6.63
CA VAL A 114 14.02 -20.54 5.43
C VAL A 114 14.90 -21.20 4.38
N SER A 115 14.38 -22.24 3.73
CA SER A 115 15.08 -22.87 2.61
C SER A 115 15.28 -21.87 1.46
N PRO A 116 16.33 -22.03 0.63
CA PRO A 116 16.55 -21.17 -0.53
C PRO A 116 15.33 -21.08 -1.46
N LEU A 117 14.61 -22.19 -1.63
CA LEU A 117 13.38 -22.25 -2.42
C LEU A 117 12.26 -21.40 -1.79
N ALA A 118 12.00 -21.54 -0.49
CA ALA A 118 10.99 -20.75 0.20
C ALA A 118 11.29 -19.24 0.14
N LEU A 119 12.57 -18.87 0.23
CA LEU A 119 13.00 -17.47 0.07
C LEU A 119 12.79 -16.97 -1.37
N ALA A 120 13.06 -17.79 -2.38
CA ALA A 120 12.81 -17.44 -3.77
C ALA A 120 11.32 -17.22 -4.05
N ILE A 121 10.46 -18.12 -3.56
CA ILE A 121 9.00 -18.01 -3.66
C ILE A 121 8.51 -16.73 -2.96
N ARG A 122 8.97 -16.49 -1.72
CA ARG A 122 8.64 -15.25 -1.00
C ARG A 122 9.00 -14.01 -1.79
N LYS A 123 10.22 -13.95 -2.33
CA LYS A 123 10.69 -12.81 -3.12
C LYS A 123 9.82 -12.60 -4.36
N LEU A 124 9.42 -13.68 -5.03
CA LEU A 124 8.54 -13.63 -6.20
C LEU A 124 7.15 -13.11 -5.83
N ILE A 125 6.53 -13.65 -4.78
CA ILE A 125 5.22 -13.19 -4.26
C ILE A 125 5.28 -11.70 -3.91
N GLU A 126 6.29 -11.27 -3.16
CA GLU A 126 6.47 -9.86 -2.80
C GLU A 126 6.73 -8.97 -4.04
N GLY A 127 7.45 -9.48 -5.04
CA GLY A 127 7.69 -8.78 -6.31
C GLY A 127 6.41 -8.57 -7.12
N LEU A 128 5.61 -9.63 -7.25
CA LEU A 128 4.27 -9.60 -7.85
C LEU A 128 3.32 -8.67 -7.08
N ALA A 129 3.32 -8.75 -5.75
CA ALA A 129 2.52 -7.87 -4.90
C ALA A 129 2.82 -6.40 -5.21
N ILE A 130 4.10 -6.01 -5.28
CA ILE A 130 4.52 -4.64 -5.55
C ILE A 130 3.98 -4.13 -6.88
N VAL A 131 4.28 -4.82 -7.98
CA VAL A 131 3.94 -4.30 -9.31
C VAL A 131 2.45 -4.42 -9.62
N CYS A 132 1.80 -5.53 -9.27
CA CYS A 132 0.38 -5.72 -9.53
C CYS A 132 -0.46 -4.74 -8.70
N SER A 133 -0.16 -4.55 -7.42
CA SER A 133 -0.92 -3.65 -6.55
C SER A 133 -0.78 -2.19 -7.00
N VAL A 134 0.40 -1.77 -7.46
CA VAL A 134 0.58 -0.42 -8.03
C VAL A 134 -0.20 -0.27 -9.33
N LYS A 135 -0.05 -1.22 -10.28
CA LYS A 135 -0.75 -1.16 -11.58
C LYS A 135 -2.26 -1.10 -11.36
N TYR A 136 -2.85 -2.14 -10.76
CA TYR A 136 -4.31 -2.25 -10.66
C TYR A 136 -4.91 -1.28 -9.65
N GLY A 137 -4.15 -0.89 -8.62
CA GLY A 137 -4.57 0.14 -7.68
C GLY A 137 -4.77 1.50 -8.35
N VAL A 138 -3.88 1.87 -9.28
CA VAL A 138 -4.03 3.10 -10.08
C VAL A 138 -5.03 2.90 -11.21
N TRP A 139 -4.98 1.76 -11.91
CA TRP A 139 -5.83 1.48 -13.07
C TRP A 139 -7.32 1.58 -12.74
N ALA A 140 -7.78 0.95 -11.65
CA ALA A 140 -9.19 0.96 -11.27
C ALA A 140 -9.70 2.37 -11.00
N VAL A 141 -8.92 3.19 -10.26
CA VAL A 141 -9.25 4.59 -10.00
C VAL A 141 -9.35 5.36 -11.30
N SER A 142 -8.40 5.17 -12.21
CA SER A 142 -8.38 5.86 -13.50
C SER A 142 -9.55 5.47 -14.39
N MET A 143 -9.94 4.19 -14.47
CA MET A 143 -11.08 3.75 -15.27
C MET A 143 -12.40 4.28 -14.72
N ILE A 144 -12.57 4.28 -13.40
CA ILE A 144 -13.77 4.84 -12.77
C ILE A 144 -13.86 6.35 -13.02
N VAL A 145 -12.76 7.09 -12.84
CA VAL A 145 -12.74 8.55 -13.08
C VAL A 145 -12.93 8.88 -14.56
N ALA A 146 -12.32 8.11 -15.47
CA ALA A 146 -12.48 8.31 -16.91
C ALA A 146 -13.93 8.03 -17.35
N GLY A 147 -14.55 6.95 -16.88
CA GLY A 147 -15.95 6.66 -17.16
C GLY A 147 -16.86 7.76 -16.62
N ALA A 148 -16.65 8.22 -15.39
CA ALA A 148 -17.40 9.32 -14.80
C ALA A 148 -17.27 10.63 -15.61
N TRP A 149 -16.05 10.92 -16.11
CA TRP A 149 -15.80 12.08 -16.96
C TRP A 149 -16.59 12.02 -18.28
N GLN A 150 -16.87 10.82 -18.79
CA GLN A 150 -17.67 10.59 -19.99
C GLN A 150 -19.17 10.42 -19.70
N GLY A 151 -19.60 10.62 -18.45
CA GLY A 151 -21.01 10.59 -18.06
C GLY A 151 -21.50 9.25 -17.51
N ALA A 152 -20.61 8.30 -17.19
CA ALA A 152 -21.01 7.11 -16.44
C ALA A 152 -21.47 7.50 -15.01
N GLU A 153 -22.52 6.84 -14.53
CA GLU A 153 -23.01 7.02 -13.15
C GLU A 153 -21.99 6.48 -12.14
N VAL A 154 -21.78 7.22 -11.05
CA VAL A 154 -20.85 6.87 -9.98
C VAL A 154 -21.65 6.53 -8.72
N GLU A 155 -21.87 5.25 -8.49
CA GLU A 155 -22.52 4.73 -7.29
C GLU A 155 -21.52 4.62 -6.13
N TRP A 156 -22.03 4.31 -4.94
CA TRP A 156 -21.21 4.19 -3.74
C TRP A 156 -20.10 3.13 -3.88
N GLN A 157 -20.35 2.07 -4.67
CA GLN A 157 -19.37 1.01 -4.94
C GLN A 157 -18.14 1.56 -5.66
N GLN A 158 -18.31 2.49 -6.61
CA GLN A 158 -17.20 3.09 -7.35
C GLN A 158 -16.32 3.94 -6.42
N TYR A 159 -16.91 4.68 -5.48
CA TYR A 159 -16.14 5.38 -4.45
C TYR A 159 -15.37 4.42 -3.55
N MET A 160 -16.01 3.34 -3.10
CA MET A 160 -15.37 2.30 -2.30
C MET A 160 -14.22 1.62 -3.07
N LEU A 161 -14.41 1.33 -4.36
CA LEU A 161 -13.38 0.78 -5.24
C LEU A 161 -12.22 1.75 -5.39
N CYS A 162 -12.48 3.03 -5.67
CA CYS A 162 -11.42 4.05 -5.76
C CYS A 162 -10.58 4.13 -4.50
N VAL A 163 -11.22 4.20 -3.32
CA VAL A 163 -10.52 4.31 -2.03
C VAL A 163 -9.72 3.04 -1.73
N SER A 164 -10.31 1.86 -1.90
CA SER A 164 -9.65 0.58 -1.62
C SER A 164 -8.49 0.30 -2.57
N HIS A 165 -8.61 0.63 -3.86
CA HIS A 165 -7.56 0.43 -4.85
C HIS A 165 -6.41 1.42 -4.69
N LEU A 166 -6.71 2.68 -4.36
CA LEU A 166 -5.67 3.65 -4.02
C LEU A 166 -4.92 3.22 -2.74
N ALA A 167 -5.66 2.74 -1.73
CA ALA A 167 -5.06 2.18 -0.52
C ALA A 167 -4.13 1.01 -0.85
N MET A 168 -4.55 0.07 -1.70
CA MET A 168 -3.73 -1.06 -2.16
C MET A 168 -2.39 -0.62 -2.77
N ALA A 169 -2.40 0.38 -3.66
CA ALA A 169 -1.16 0.92 -4.25
C ALA A 169 -0.24 1.60 -3.22
N ILE A 170 -0.82 2.38 -2.29
CA ILE A 170 -0.06 3.07 -1.25
C ILE A 170 0.52 2.08 -0.24
N GLU A 171 -0.28 1.11 0.21
CA GLU A 171 0.09 0.10 1.19
C GLU A 171 1.29 -0.72 0.72
N VAL A 172 1.28 -1.21 -0.53
CA VAL A 172 2.38 -2.03 -1.01
C VAL A 172 3.69 -1.25 -1.08
N LEU A 173 3.66 0.01 -1.50
CA LEU A 173 4.84 0.87 -1.58
C LEU A 173 5.36 1.23 -0.18
N LEU A 174 4.45 1.45 0.77
CA LEU A 174 4.78 1.69 2.17
C LEU A 174 5.49 0.49 2.81
N TYR A 175 5.08 -0.73 2.43
CA TYR A 175 5.59 -1.99 2.97
C TYR A 175 6.76 -2.59 2.17
N ALA A 176 7.03 -2.14 0.94
CA ALA A 176 8.15 -2.61 0.11
C ALA A 176 9.51 -2.53 0.84
N ARG A 177 9.68 -1.54 1.74
CA ARG A 177 10.89 -1.38 2.58
C ARG A 177 11.10 -2.49 3.62
N PHE A 178 10.10 -3.32 3.89
CA PHE A 178 10.16 -4.45 4.83
C PHE A 178 10.19 -5.82 4.13
N MET A 179 9.84 -5.85 2.85
CA MET A 179 9.88 -7.05 2.00
C MET A 179 11.33 -7.45 1.66
N LYS A 180 11.50 -8.64 1.08
CA LYS A 180 12.75 -9.22 0.58
C LYS A 180 12.87 -9.22 -0.94
N ALA A 181 11.78 -8.94 -1.68
CA ALA A 181 11.78 -8.80 -3.14
C ALA A 181 12.95 -7.93 -3.63
N GLY A 182 13.68 -8.43 -4.63
CA GLY A 182 14.77 -7.71 -5.30
C GLY A 182 14.35 -7.28 -6.71
N ALA A 183 15.24 -6.58 -7.42
CA ALA A 183 15.02 -6.15 -8.81
C ALA A 183 14.53 -7.31 -9.71
N TYR A 184 15.15 -8.49 -9.58
CA TYR A 184 14.76 -9.67 -10.35
C TYR A 184 13.30 -10.09 -10.16
N ALA A 185 12.79 -10.06 -8.93
CA ALA A 185 11.39 -10.41 -8.66
C ALA A 185 10.42 -9.36 -9.20
N VAL A 186 10.78 -8.08 -9.11
CA VAL A 186 10.01 -6.97 -9.72
C VAL A 186 9.98 -7.12 -11.24
N THR A 187 11.09 -7.48 -11.88
CA THR A 187 11.16 -7.76 -13.32
C THR A 187 10.28 -8.94 -13.72
N ILE A 188 10.31 -10.06 -12.98
CA ILE A 188 9.42 -11.20 -13.27
C ILE A 188 7.95 -10.78 -13.12
N GLY A 189 7.60 -10.07 -12.05
CA GLY A 189 6.23 -9.58 -11.87
C GLY A 189 5.78 -8.63 -12.98
N THR A 190 6.71 -7.83 -13.51
CA THR A 190 6.42 -6.95 -14.66
C THR A 190 6.22 -7.73 -15.94
N ALA A 191 7.02 -8.79 -16.18
CA ALA A 191 6.81 -9.69 -17.30
C ALA A 191 5.43 -10.37 -17.22
N TRP A 192 5.01 -10.76 -16.02
CA TRP A 192 3.65 -11.25 -15.77
C TRP A 192 2.58 -10.21 -16.16
N LEU A 193 2.75 -8.95 -15.76
CA LEU A 193 1.82 -7.88 -16.13
C LEU A 193 1.74 -7.65 -17.64
N PHE A 194 2.85 -7.69 -18.38
CA PHE A 194 2.82 -7.59 -19.84
C PHE A 194 2.12 -8.78 -20.50
N ILE A 195 2.29 -9.98 -19.96
CA ILE A 195 1.55 -11.17 -20.44
C ILE A 195 0.07 -10.96 -20.20
N ASN A 196 -0.32 -10.52 -19.00
CA ASN A 196 -1.71 -10.21 -18.66
C ASN A 196 -2.29 -9.12 -19.57
N ASP A 197 -1.61 -7.98 -19.77
CA ASP A 197 -2.04 -6.92 -20.71
C ASP A 197 -2.26 -7.47 -22.12
N THR A 198 -1.37 -8.35 -22.56
CA THR A 198 -1.46 -8.95 -23.89
C THR A 198 -2.65 -9.90 -23.97
N VAL A 199 -2.88 -10.72 -22.96
CA VAL A 199 -4.03 -11.64 -22.90
C VAL A 199 -5.34 -10.85 -22.89
N ASP A 200 -5.42 -9.85 -22.01
CA ASP A 200 -6.58 -8.98 -21.81
C ASP A 200 -7.07 -8.36 -23.12
N TYR A 201 -6.19 -7.67 -23.85
CA TYR A 201 -6.59 -6.95 -25.06
C TYR A 201 -6.52 -7.78 -26.34
N THR A 202 -5.85 -8.95 -26.33
CA THR A 202 -5.91 -9.88 -27.48
C THR A 202 -7.18 -10.71 -27.46
N TYR A 203 -7.63 -11.14 -26.27
CA TYR A 203 -8.77 -12.04 -26.10
C TYR A 203 -10.01 -11.36 -25.52
N GLY A 204 -9.95 -10.06 -25.20
CA GLY A 204 -11.09 -9.31 -24.68
C GLY A 204 -11.48 -9.70 -23.25
N VAL A 205 -10.52 -10.16 -22.44
CA VAL A 205 -10.76 -10.60 -21.05
C VAL A 205 -10.35 -9.57 -20.01
N PHE A 206 -10.06 -8.34 -20.42
CA PHE A 206 -9.85 -7.20 -19.51
C PHE A 206 -11.06 -6.99 -18.57
N PRO A 207 -10.87 -6.36 -17.39
CA PRO A 207 -11.98 -6.09 -16.48
C PRO A 207 -13.07 -5.26 -17.15
N TRP A 208 -14.33 -5.62 -16.94
CA TRP A 208 -15.45 -4.91 -17.56
C TRP A 208 -15.42 -3.41 -17.26
N LEU A 209 -15.56 -2.62 -18.33
CA LEU A 209 -15.49 -1.16 -18.31
C LEU A 209 -16.91 -0.56 -18.26
N ALA A 210 -16.99 0.72 -17.89
CA ALA A 210 -18.18 1.50 -18.17
C ALA A 210 -18.44 1.54 -19.68
N GLU A 211 -19.70 1.46 -20.10
CA GLU A 211 -20.09 1.37 -21.53
C GLU A 211 -19.47 2.50 -22.37
N GLN A 212 -19.40 3.71 -21.80
CA GLN A 212 -18.85 4.89 -22.44
C GLN A 212 -17.37 4.72 -22.86
N LEU A 213 -16.59 3.93 -22.12
CA LEU A 213 -15.16 3.75 -22.37
C LEU A 213 -14.84 2.79 -23.53
N TYR A 214 -15.83 2.04 -24.04
CA TYR A 214 -15.59 1.11 -25.15
C TYR A 214 -15.25 1.84 -26.46
N ASP A 215 -15.72 3.08 -26.64
CA ASP A 215 -15.37 3.92 -27.79
C ASP A 215 -13.88 4.33 -27.79
N ASP A 216 -13.26 4.35 -26.60
CA ASP A 216 -11.86 4.71 -26.38
C ASP A 216 -10.96 3.50 -26.04
N LEU A 217 -11.41 2.28 -26.39
CA LEU A 217 -10.70 1.05 -26.01
C LEU A 217 -9.21 1.03 -26.42
N PRO A 218 -8.78 1.53 -27.60
CA PRO A 218 -7.35 1.63 -27.94
C PRO A 218 -6.56 2.55 -26.99
N ALA A 219 -7.17 3.63 -26.50
CA ALA A 219 -6.54 4.53 -25.54
C ALA A 219 -6.45 3.88 -24.16
N VAL A 220 -7.49 3.15 -23.74
CA VAL A 220 -7.50 2.36 -22.50
C VAL A 220 -6.40 1.29 -22.56
N GLN A 221 -6.26 0.56 -23.66
CA GLN A 221 -5.19 -0.41 -23.86
C GLN A 221 -3.81 0.24 -23.74
N ALA A 222 -3.55 1.33 -24.48
CA ALA A 222 -2.27 2.03 -24.42
C ALA A 222 -1.95 2.53 -23.01
N TYR A 223 -2.96 3.01 -22.29
CA TYR A 223 -2.84 3.43 -20.89
C TYR A 223 -2.48 2.25 -19.97
N THR A 224 -3.11 1.09 -20.14
CA THR A 224 -2.82 -0.11 -19.35
C THR A 224 -1.37 -0.58 -19.50
N TYR A 225 -0.85 -0.65 -20.73
CA TYR A 225 0.58 -0.94 -20.97
C TYR A 225 1.50 0.12 -20.36
N GLY A 226 1.13 1.40 -20.48
CA GLY A 226 1.84 2.51 -19.84
C GLY A 226 1.90 2.37 -18.31
N LEU A 227 0.80 1.93 -17.69
CA LEU A 227 0.75 1.66 -16.26
C LEU A 227 1.61 0.47 -15.84
N THR A 228 1.78 -0.55 -16.69
CA THR A 228 2.73 -1.64 -16.43
C THR A 228 4.18 -1.11 -16.36
N VAL A 229 4.56 -0.21 -17.27
CA VAL A 229 5.87 0.46 -17.23
C VAL A 229 6.01 1.35 -15.99
N PHE A 230 4.97 2.09 -15.64
CA PHE A 230 4.93 2.91 -14.44
C PHE A 230 5.09 2.08 -13.15
N ALA A 231 4.36 0.96 -13.04
CA ALA A 231 4.43 0.06 -11.91
C ALA A 231 5.82 -0.57 -11.76
N PHE A 232 6.46 -0.94 -12.88
CA PHE A 232 7.85 -1.39 -12.89
C PHE A 232 8.80 -0.31 -12.33
N ALA A 233 8.70 0.92 -12.84
CA ALA A 233 9.53 2.02 -12.36
C ALA A 233 9.35 2.28 -10.86
N ALA A 234 8.09 2.34 -10.39
CA ALA A 234 7.77 2.51 -8.97
C ALA A 234 8.35 1.37 -8.12
N GLY A 235 8.20 0.11 -8.56
CA GLY A 235 8.75 -1.06 -7.87
C GLY A 235 10.28 -1.05 -7.81
N MET A 236 10.94 -0.68 -8.92
CA MET A 236 12.40 -0.56 -8.99
C MET A 236 12.94 0.53 -8.07
N ILE A 237 12.26 1.68 -8.00
CA ILE A 237 12.59 2.75 -7.06
C ILE A 237 12.44 2.26 -5.62
N ALA A 238 11.29 1.65 -5.27
CA ALA A 238 11.01 1.19 -3.91
C ALA A 238 12.04 0.16 -3.42
N VAL A 239 12.33 -0.84 -4.24
CA VAL A 239 13.34 -1.86 -3.92
C VAL A 239 14.76 -1.29 -3.94
N GLY A 240 15.07 -0.41 -4.89
CA GLY A 240 16.37 0.25 -5.01
C GLY A 240 16.72 1.09 -3.78
N VAL A 241 15.78 1.91 -3.29
CA VAL A 241 15.94 2.71 -2.08
C VAL A 241 16.20 1.82 -0.85
N ARG A 242 15.43 0.72 -0.70
CA ARG A 242 15.65 -0.25 0.39
C ARG A 242 17.06 -0.84 0.32
N MET A 243 17.45 -1.36 -0.84
CA MET A 243 18.74 -2.03 -1.03
C MET A 243 19.92 -1.08 -0.83
N ALA A 244 19.82 0.18 -1.28
CA ALA A 244 20.85 1.19 -1.04
C ALA A 244 21.05 1.45 0.47
N LYS A 245 19.96 1.50 1.24
CA LYS A 245 20.00 1.66 2.70
C LYS A 245 20.59 0.44 3.40
N GLU A 246 20.33 -0.77 2.90
CA GLU A 246 20.93 -2.01 3.43
C GLU A 246 22.44 -2.05 3.19
N ARG A 247 22.90 -1.69 1.99
CA ARG A 247 24.35 -1.62 1.67
C ARG A 247 25.09 -0.63 2.56
N ARG A 248 24.55 0.58 2.76
CA ARG A 248 25.14 1.61 3.63
C ARG A 248 25.26 1.21 5.11
N LYS A 249 24.45 0.24 5.56
CA LYS A 249 24.54 -0.28 6.93
C LYS A 249 25.56 -1.41 7.08
N ALA A 250 25.98 -2.00 5.96
CA ALA A 250 26.94 -3.11 5.93
C ALA A 250 28.39 -2.64 5.67
N SER A 251 28.56 -1.41 5.16
CA SER A 251 29.83 -0.69 5.05
C SER A 251 30.17 0.04 6.35
#